data_AF-A0A9E5GEE7-F1
#
_entry.id   AF-A0A9E5GEE7-F1
#
_cell.length_a   1.000
_cell.length_b   1.000
_cell.length_c   1.000
_cell.angle_alpha   90.00
_cell.angle_beta   90.00
_cell.angle_gamma   90.00
#
_symmetry.space_group_name_H-M   'P 1'
#
loop_
_entity.id
_entity.type
_entity.pdbx_description
1 polymer ?
#
loop_
_entity_poly.entity_id
_entity_poly.type
_entity_poly.pdbx_seq_one_letter_code
_entity_poly.pdbx_strand_id
1 'polypeptide(L)'
;SILTGIAVVDYISAYQAAKELQKKGVKDVIITMGKQGSFLLSSKNEALIFPPLAVKVVDTTGAGDAFNGGLATALSQGKELDQAIVFATAVAALSVTKVGTAPAMPSFDEVEAVLKHMDLTSYIKKL
;
A
#
# COMPACT_ATOMS: atom_id res chain seq x y z
N SER A 1 -13.67 8.86 7.89
CA SER A 1 -14.08 8.03 6.75
C SER A 1 -15.55 7.73 6.91
N ILE A 2 -16.32 7.69 5.82
CA ILE A 2 -17.74 7.29 5.84
C ILE A 2 -17.90 5.86 6.41
N LEU A 3 -16.89 5.01 6.24
CA LEU A 3 -16.92 3.62 6.70
C LEU A 3 -16.81 3.46 8.22
N THR A 4 -16.14 4.40 8.91
CA THR A 4 -15.78 4.26 10.35
C THR A 4 -16.14 5.47 11.21
N GLY A 5 -16.49 6.61 10.61
CA GLY A 5 -16.59 7.90 11.30
C GLY A 5 -15.25 8.53 11.67
N ILE A 6 -14.11 7.83 11.52
CA ILE A 6 -12.78 8.29 11.96
C ILE A 6 -12.03 8.94 10.79
N ALA A 7 -11.61 10.20 10.94
CA ALA A 7 -10.72 10.85 9.98
C ALA A 7 -9.31 10.26 10.11
N VAL A 8 -8.72 9.80 9.01
CA VAL A 8 -7.37 9.21 8.99
C VAL A 8 -6.39 10.27 8.52
N VAL A 9 -5.51 10.71 9.43
CA VAL A 9 -4.51 11.78 9.20
C VAL A 9 -3.09 11.36 9.57
N ASP A 10 -2.96 10.28 10.33
CA ASP A 10 -1.71 9.69 10.80
C ASP A 10 -1.90 8.18 11.04
N TYR A 11 -0.83 7.49 11.43
CA TYR A 11 -0.88 6.04 11.63
C TYR A 11 -1.70 5.64 12.87
N ILE A 12 -1.87 6.53 13.85
CA ILE A 12 -2.69 6.27 15.05
C ILE A 12 -4.17 6.26 14.69
N SER A 13 -4.63 7.28 13.97
CA SER A 13 -5.99 7.35 13.42
C SER A 13 -6.25 6.27 12.38
N ALA A 14 -5.25 5.86 11.60
CA ALA A 14 -5.33 4.69 10.71
C ALA A 14 -5.56 3.39 11.50
N TYR A 15 -4.80 3.16 12.58
CA TYR A 15 -4.98 2.01 13.47
C TYR A 15 -6.38 1.99 14.08
N GLN A 16 -6.88 3.13 14.57
CA GLN A 16 -8.24 3.23 15.12
C GLN A 16 -9.31 2.92 14.07
N ALA A 17 -9.19 3.49 12.87
CA ALA A 17 -10.10 3.21 11.76
C ALA A 17 -10.06 1.72 11.35
N ALA A 18 -8.87 1.13 11.29
CA ALA A 18 -8.69 -0.28 10.98
C ALA A 18 -9.31 -1.19 12.04
N LYS A 19 -9.19 -0.82 13.33
CA LYS A 19 -9.86 -1.55 14.42
C LYS A 19 -11.38 -1.51 14.31
N GLU A 20 -11.97 -0.37 13.94
CA GLU A 20 -13.42 -0.30 13.69
C GLU A 20 -13.86 -1.17 12.51
N LEU A 21 -13.04 -1.30 11.47
CA LEU A 21 -13.31 -2.21 10.36
C LEU A 21 -13.17 -3.69 10.79
N GLN A 22 -12.20 -4.02 11.64
CA GLN A 22 -12.08 -5.38 12.19
C GLN A 22 -13.28 -5.76 13.07
N LYS A 23 -13.82 -4.83 13.86
CA LYS A 23 -15.06 -5.04 14.63
C LYS A 23 -16.26 -5.36 13.74
N LYS A 24 -16.23 -4.95 12.47
CA LYS A 24 -17.25 -5.25 11.45
C LYS A 24 -16.98 -6.57 10.70
N GLY A 25 -15.95 -7.32 11.08
CA GLY A 25 -15.64 -8.66 10.55
C GLY A 25 -14.56 -8.71 9.47
N VAL A 26 -13.93 -7.57 9.12
CA VAL A 26 -12.79 -7.58 8.18
C VAL A 26 -11.57 -8.16 8.88
N LYS A 27 -10.85 -9.09 8.24
CA LYS A 27 -9.69 -9.76 8.84
C LYS A 27 -8.45 -8.88 8.78
N ASP A 28 -7.98 -8.60 7.57
CA ASP A 28 -6.81 -7.76 7.31
C ASP A 28 -7.27 -6.44 6.70
N VAL A 29 -6.79 -5.33 7.25
CA VAL A 29 -7.19 -3.99 6.82
C VAL A 29 -5.95 -3.24 6.35
N ILE A 30 -5.92 -2.89 5.06
CA ILE A 30 -4.91 -2.02 4.47
C ILE A 30 -5.53 -0.64 4.25
N ILE A 31 -4.84 0.41 4.69
CA ILE A 31 -5.23 1.80 4.47
C ILE A 31 -4.11 2.49 3.70
N THR A 32 -4.37 2.86 2.45
CA THR A 32 -3.46 3.69 1.65
C THR A 32 -3.55 5.14 2.13
N MET A 33 -2.40 5.76 2.39
CA MET A 33 -2.28 7.10 2.97
C MET A 33 -1.47 8.05 2.07
N GLY A 34 -1.46 7.82 0.76
CA GLY A 34 -0.80 8.67 -0.23
C GLY A 34 0.68 8.89 0.08
N LYS A 35 1.06 10.14 0.35
CA LYS A 35 2.45 10.52 0.70
C LYS A 35 2.96 9.93 2.01
N GLN A 36 2.11 9.27 2.81
CA GLN A 36 2.50 8.53 4.01
C GLN A 36 2.65 7.02 3.73
N GLY A 37 2.48 6.57 2.49
CA GLY A 37 2.57 5.16 2.12
C GLY A 37 1.29 4.41 2.46
N SER A 38 1.39 3.28 3.15
CA SER A 38 0.22 2.49 3.57
C SER A 38 0.40 1.87 4.96
N PHE A 39 -0.73 1.60 5.61
CA PHE A 39 -0.81 0.97 6.92
C PHE A 39 -1.56 -0.37 6.82
N LEU A 40 -1.08 -1.40 7.51
CA LEU A 40 -1.75 -2.69 7.67
C LEU A 40 -2.08 -2.93 9.14
N LEU A 41 -3.31 -3.34 9.42
CA LEU A 41 -3.66 -4.07 10.63
C LEU A 41 -4.07 -5.49 10.24
N SER A 42 -3.23 -6.47 10.58
CA SER A 42 -3.50 -7.87 10.26
C SER A 42 -4.49 -8.50 11.24
N SER A 43 -5.07 -9.62 10.82
CA SER A 43 -5.89 -10.50 11.66
C SER A 43 -5.13 -11.07 12.86
N LYS A 44 -3.79 -11.07 12.83
CA LYS A 44 -2.90 -11.44 13.94
C LYS A 44 -2.61 -10.26 14.89
N ASN A 45 -3.32 -9.13 14.74
CA ASN A 45 -3.09 -7.87 15.46
C ASN A 45 -1.71 -7.24 15.21
N GLU A 46 -1.06 -7.55 14.09
CA GLU A 46 0.17 -6.87 13.71
C GLU A 46 -0.16 -5.55 13.01
N ALA A 47 0.39 -4.45 13.52
CA ALA A 47 0.25 -3.13 12.96
C ALA A 47 1.55 -2.75 12.24
N LEU A 48 1.51 -2.72 10.90
CA LEU A 48 2.68 -2.48 10.06
C LEU A 48 2.50 -1.21 9.24
N ILE A 49 3.58 -0.48 9.07
CA ILE A 49 3.71 0.71 8.24
C ILE A 49 4.63 0.39 7.08
N PHE A 50 4.17 0.74 5.89
CA PHE A 50 4.92 0.65 4.64
C PHE A 50 5.15 2.10 4.17
N PRO A 51 6.36 2.64 4.35
CA PRO A 51 6.67 4.00 3.92
C PRO A 51 6.38 4.23 2.44
N PRO A 52 6.21 5.48 1.97
CA PRO A 52 6.14 5.75 0.54
C PRO A 52 7.52 5.54 -0.10
N LEU A 53 7.55 5.25 -1.40
CA LEU A 53 8.77 5.35 -2.19
C LEU A 53 8.93 6.76 -2.74
N ALA A 54 10.14 7.30 -2.61
CA ALA A 54 10.45 8.64 -3.10
C ALA A 54 10.54 8.62 -4.63
N VAL A 55 9.58 9.28 -5.28
CA VAL A 55 9.49 9.39 -6.74
C VAL A 55 9.08 10.81 -7.13
N LYS A 56 9.38 11.20 -8.38
CA LYS A 56 8.88 12.45 -8.95
C LYS A 56 7.42 12.26 -9.37
N VAL A 57 6.50 12.89 -8.64
CA VAL A 57 5.07 12.83 -8.92
C VAL A 57 4.72 13.72 -10.12
N VAL A 58 3.97 13.17 -11.06
CA VAL A 58 3.45 13.84 -12.26
C VAL A 58 1.92 13.87 -12.24
N ASP A 59 1.26 12.72 -12.01
CA ASP A 59 -0.19 12.58 -11.96
C ASP A 59 -0.55 11.48 -10.95
N THR A 60 -1.42 11.76 -9.98
CA THR A 60 -1.81 10.77 -8.96
C THR A 60 -3.08 9.99 -9.32
N THR A 61 -3.68 10.29 -10.47
CA THR A 61 -4.90 9.64 -10.93
C THR A 61 -4.67 8.13 -11.12
N GLY A 62 -5.49 7.30 -10.47
CA GLY A 62 -5.38 5.84 -10.55
C GLY A 62 -4.30 5.21 -9.66
N ALA A 63 -3.61 5.96 -8.79
CA ALA A 63 -2.62 5.38 -7.88
C ALA A 63 -3.20 4.29 -6.95
N GLY A 64 -4.45 4.46 -6.52
CA GLY A 64 -5.17 3.45 -5.73
C GLY A 64 -5.49 2.18 -6.54
N ASP A 65 -5.85 2.34 -7.82
CA ASP A 65 -6.09 1.21 -8.72
C ASP A 65 -4.78 0.47 -9.02
N ALA A 66 -3.68 1.20 -9.20
CA ALA A 66 -2.34 0.66 -9.38
C ALA A 66 -1.90 -0.14 -8.14
N PHE A 67 -2.14 0.40 -6.94
CA PHE A 67 -1.90 -0.31 -5.68
C PHE A 67 -2.71 -1.61 -5.61
N ASN A 68 -4.02 -1.56 -5.86
CA ASN A 68 -4.88 -2.74 -5.81
C ASN A 68 -4.49 -3.79 -6.87
N GLY A 69 -4.15 -3.36 -8.09
CA GLY A 69 -3.68 -4.24 -9.16
C GLY A 69 -2.33 -4.89 -8.82
N GLY A 70 -1.39 -4.13 -8.26
CA GLY A 70 -0.12 -4.64 -7.76
C GLY A 70 -0.31 -5.65 -6.63
N LEU A 71 -1.19 -5.35 -5.66
CA LEU A 71 -1.51 -6.24 -4.55
C LEU A 71 -2.10 -7.56 -5.05
N ALA A 72 -3.11 -7.50 -5.93
CA ALA A 72 -3.73 -8.68 -6.50
C ALA A 72 -2.73 -9.53 -7.29
N THR A 73 -1.87 -8.90 -8.09
CA THR A 73 -0.81 -9.56 -8.85
C THR A 73 0.14 -10.32 -7.93
N ALA A 74 0.70 -9.64 -6.93
CA ALA A 74 1.62 -10.23 -5.97
C ALA A 74 1.00 -11.39 -5.18
N LEU A 75 -0.24 -11.23 -4.70
CA LEU A 75 -0.96 -12.29 -3.99
C LEU A 75 -1.24 -13.50 -4.89
N SER A 76 -1.61 -13.28 -6.15
CA SER A 76 -1.83 -14.38 -7.11
C SER A 76 -0.56 -15.19 -7.42
N GLN A 77 0.61 -14.59 -7.21
CA GLN A 77 1.93 -15.24 -7.32
C GLN A 77 2.34 -15.96 -6.02
N GLY A 78 1.48 -15.98 -5.01
CA GLY A 78 1.74 -16.65 -3.73
C GLY A 78 2.66 -15.88 -2.79
N LYS A 79 2.85 -14.57 -2.99
CA LYS A 79 3.59 -13.73 -2.04
C LYS A 79 2.79 -13.56 -0.74
N GLU A 80 3.50 -13.48 0.38
CA GLU A 80 2.92 -13.12 1.67
C GLU A 80 2.36 -11.69 1.62
N LEU A 81 1.39 -11.39 2.50
CA LEU A 81 0.63 -10.13 2.44
C LEU A 81 1.53 -8.89 2.56
N ASP A 82 2.52 -8.92 3.43
CA ASP A 82 3.49 -7.84 3.63
C ASP A 82 4.35 -7.60 2.38
N GLN A 83 4.85 -8.67 1.76
CA GLN A 83 5.58 -8.62 0.48
C GLN A 83 4.68 -8.11 -0.66
N ALA A 84 3.41 -8.51 -0.66
CA ALA A 84 2.44 -8.07 -1.66
C ALA A 84 2.11 -6.58 -1.51
N ILE A 85 2.04 -6.06 -0.29
CA ILE A 85 1.89 -4.62 -0.04
C ILE A 85 3.13 -3.86 -0.52
N VAL A 86 4.34 -4.35 -0.27
CA VAL A 86 5.56 -3.70 -0.77
C VAL A 86 5.56 -3.62 -2.30
N PHE A 87 5.19 -4.72 -2.97
CA PHE A 87 5.04 -4.73 -4.42
C PHE A 87 3.98 -3.73 -4.90
N ALA A 88 2.82 -3.70 -4.26
CA ALA A 88 1.76 -2.74 -4.54
C ALA A 88 2.19 -1.29 -4.35
N THR A 89 2.99 -0.99 -3.31
CA THR A 89 3.57 0.33 -3.08
C THR A 89 4.49 0.74 -4.23
N ALA A 90 5.32 -0.18 -4.75
CA ALA A 90 6.18 0.09 -5.90
C ALA A 90 5.38 0.33 -7.19
N VAL A 91 4.35 -0.47 -7.45
CA VAL A 91 3.45 -0.28 -8.60
C VAL A 91 2.79 1.10 -8.55
N ALA A 92 2.22 1.47 -7.40
CA ALA A 92 1.57 2.77 -7.21
C ALA A 92 2.58 3.94 -7.28
N ALA A 93 3.78 3.79 -6.74
CA ALA A 93 4.80 4.82 -6.81
C ALA A 93 5.26 5.07 -8.25
N LEU A 94 5.42 4.02 -9.06
CA LEU A 94 5.78 4.18 -10.47
C LEU A 94 4.63 4.73 -11.30
N SER A 95 3.38 4.35 -11.01
CA SER A 95 2.22 4.84 -11.78
C SER A 95 2.10 6.35 -11.70
N VAL A 96 2.42 6.95 -10.56
CA VAL A 96 2.31 8.41 -10.41
C VAL A 96 3.41 9.22 -11.10
N THR A 97 4.39 8.56 -11.72
CA THR A 97 5.48 9.21 -12.47
C THR A 97 5.14 9.49 -13.94
N LYS A 98 4.00 8.96 -14.42
CA LYS A 98 3.50 9.08 -15.80
C LYS A 98 2.09 9.68 -15.77
N VAL A 99 1.63 10.24 -16.89
CA VAL A 99 0.28 10.82 -16.99
C VAL A 99 -0.77 9.73 -17.25
N GLY A 100 -1.93 9.85 -16.60
CA GLY A 100 -3.08 8.98 -16.83
C GLY A 100 -3.16 7.77 -15.88
N THR A 101 -4.10 6.88 -16.16
CA THR A 101 -4.41 5.71 -15.32
C THR A 101 -3.78 4.43 -15.86
N ALA A 102 -4.49 3.67 -16.69
CA ALA A 102 -4.00 2.44 -17.30
C ALA A 102 -2.71 2.64 -18.13
N PRO A 103 -2.55 3.73 -18.93
CA PRO A 103 -1.31 3.98 -19.65
C PRO A 103 -0.09 4.25 -18.75
N ALA A 104 -0.32 4.64 -17.50
CA ALA A 104 0.73 4.93 -16.52
C ALA A 104 1.17 3.69 -15.74
N MET A 105 0.48 2.55 -15.89
CA MET A 105 0.85 1.32 -15.18
C MET A 105 2.26 0.87 -15.57
N PRO A 106 3.13 0.56 -14.59
CA PRO A 106 4.47 0.10 -14.88
C PRO A 106 4.48 -1.34 -15.41
N SER A 107 5.55 -1.70 -16.11
CA SER A 107 5.85 -3.09 -16.40
C SER A 107 6.30 -3.83 -15.15
N PHE A 108 6.25 -5.17 -15.19
CA PHE A 108 6.77 -6.01 -14.12
C PHE A 108 8.27 -5.74 -13.86
N ASP A 109 9.06 -5.64 -14.93
CA ASP A 109 10.51 -5.38 -14.85
C ASP A 109 10.84 -4.03 -14.21
N GLU A 110 10.05 -2.99 -14.49
CA GLU A 110 10.20 -1.66 -13.84
C GLU A 110 9.99 -1.78 -12.32
N VAL A 111 9.01 -2.58 -11.89
CA VAL A 111 8.72 -2.81 -10.47
C VAL A 111 9.83 -3.63 -9.82
N GLU A 112 10.27 -4.72 -10.44
CA GLU A 112 11.37 -5.55 -9.91
C GLU A 112 12.67 -4.77 -9.78
N ALA A 113 12.98 -3.88 -10.73
CA ALA A 113 14.16 -3.03 -10.66
C ALA A 113 14.16 -2.13 -9.42
N VAL A 114 12.99 -1.60 -9.03
CA VAL A 114 12.83 -0.81 -7.79
C VAL A 114 13.04 -1.67 -6.55
N LEU A 115 12.54 -2.90 -6.56
CA LEU A 115 12.56 -3.79 -5.39
C LEU A 115 13.89 -4.52 -5.17
N LYS A 116 14.69 -4.73 -6.22
CA LYS A 116 15.91 -5.55 -6.21
C LYS A 116 16.92 -5.18 -5.12
N HIS A 117 16.93 -3.93 -4.68
CA HIS A 117 17.87 -3.41 -3.68
C HIS A 117 17.20 -3.09 -2.35
N MET A 118 15.94 -3.47 -2.16
CA MET A 118 15.19 -3.19 -0.96
C MET A 118 15.35 -4.31 0.07
N ASP A 119 15.90 -3.98 1.23
CA ASP A 119 15.79 -4.86 2.39
C ASP A 119 14.43 -4.66 3.06
N LEU A 120 13.54 -5.64 2.89
CA LEU A 120 12.18 -5.59 3.42
C LEU A 120 12.15 -5.50 4.95
N THR A 121 13.13 -6.10 5.63
CA THR A 121 13.18 -6.16 7.09
C THR A 121 13.38 -4.77 7.70
N SER A 122 14.19 -3.94 7.06
CA SER A 122 14.43 -2.55 7.49
C SER A 122 13.41 -1.56 6.91
N TYR A 123 12.76 -1.91 5.80
CA TYR A 123 11.74 -1.08 5.16
C TYR A 123 10.40 -1.09 5.91
N ILE A 124 9.91 -2.27 6.29
CA ILE A 124 8.62 -2.44 6.95
C ILE A 124 8.79 -2.08 8.43
N LYS A 125 7.99 -1.12 8.89
CA LYS A 125 8.04 -0.63 10.27
C LYS A 125 6.87 -1.18 11.06
N LYS A 126 7.08 -1.48 12.33
CA LYS A 126 5.97 -1.67 13.27
C LYS A 126 5.47 -0.30 13.71
N LEU A 127 4.15 -0.16 13.81
CA LEU A 127 3.53 0.94 14.55
C LEU A 127 3.71 0.72 16.05
#